data_AF-A0A1V8SZB4-F1
#
_entry.id   AF-A0A1V8SZB4-F1
#
_cell.length_a   1.000
_cell.length_b   1.000
_cell.length_c   1.000
_cell.angle_alpha   90.00
_cell.angle_beta   90.00
_cell.angle_gamma   90.00
#
_symmetry.space_group_name_H-M   'P 1'
#
loop_
_entity.id
_entity.type
_entity.pdbx_description
1 polymer ?
#
loop_
_entity_poly.entity_id
_entity_poly.type
_entity_poly.pdbx_seq_one_letter_code
_entity_poly.pdbx_strand_id
1 'polypeptide(L)'
;MTSTTLLILLSLNVLLFLHKKTDLPHVDQIVPPPPTNRPTISKRWIGVQPIKDDKVIGGYGPWPVLCAGPQQMQPVRYCFKDDRSKMNLQPILDKAIVKWAHAMTVSTVTIVPDNAETLSCSDPKIRDDALVIVDGTKDGNDEYNWNECSTESATTGYDYAGKQRGRHLLTFCHLIPGDDATHDKAVKAMTHELGHVMGLNHEHQRPDRDTYLTFHCENLDGYTKAMADVKIDEHALFDDDMKDDARMRVVCADDAAAGVYLPSALSFLRPQDVRSKPQRRKWKAYQNSQKFDYDSIMIYDSFSGSPAGTNLDDHKKWVLAKKDGSAVVQGGDVDAAKAKVSEGDVKAVARLYPKPGVQEGMGEWNVAMGRRLRVVIRGVEHVVERPRKASR
;
A
#
# COMPACT_ATOMS: atom_id res chain seq x y z
N MET A 1 -8.85 16.42 75.56
CA MET A 1 -8.29 16.16 76.89
C MET A 1 -7.18 15.13 76.72
N THR A 2 -5.98 15.61 76.38
CA THR A 2 -4.76 15.65 77.24
C THR A 2 -4.20 14.24 77.49
N SER A 3 -3.02 13.87 76.99
CA SER A 3 -1.75 14.42 77.45
C SER A 3 -0.59 14.23 76.46
N THR A 4 0.20 15.29 76.35
CA THR A 4 1.58 15.48 75.87
C THR A 4 2.58 14.47 76.48
N THR A 5 3.73 14.13 75.86
CA THR A 5 4.97 14.95 75.91
C THR A 5 6.02 14.44 74.90
N LEU A 6 6.72 15.42 74.34
CA LEU A 6 7.82 15.45 73.36
C LEU A 6 9.18 15.22 74.05
N LEU A 7 10.17 14.59 73.41
CA LEU A 7 11.55 15.13 73.42
C LEU A 7 12.42 14.56 72.29
N ILE A 8 13.23 15.47 71.76
CA ILE A 8 14.08 15.44 70.58
C ILE A 8 15.53 15.21 71.01
N LEU A 9 16.36 14.54 70.21
CA LEU A 9 17.77 14.88 70.09
C LEU A 9 18.36 14.47 68.73
N LEU A 10 18.94 15.47 68.08
CA LEU A 10 19.64 15.46 66.79
C LEU A 10 20.99 14.73 66.87
N SER A 11 21.42 14.18 65.73
CA SER A 11 22.82 14.24 65.29
C SER A 11 22.87 14.25 63.76
N LEU A 12 23.53 15.28 63.22
CA LEU A 12 23.68 15.61 61.81
C LEU A 12 25.02 15.09 61.25
N ASN A 13 25.10 15.10 59.91
CA ASN A 13 26.27 15.08 59.01
C ASN A 13 26.75 13.70 58.53
N VAL A 14 27.16 13.48 57.27
CA VAL A 14 27.20 14.23 55.99
C VAL A 14 27.59 13.18 54.92
N LEU A 15 27.13 13.41 53.68
CA LEU A 15 27.51 12.83 52.37
C LEU A 15 28.59 11.73 52.26
N LEU A 16 28.28 10.70 51.45
CA LEU A 16 29.11 10.32 50.30
C LEU A 16 28.30 9.55 49.24
N PHE A 17 28.38 10.03 48.00
CA PHE A 17 27.86 9.45 46.77
C PHE A 17 28.47 8.06 46.49
N LEU A 18 27.68 7.12 45.96
CA LEU A 18 27.85 6.54 44.61
C LEU A 18 27.00 5.27 44.41
N HIS A 19 26.18 5.31 43.36
CA HIS A 19 25.95 4.25 42.37
C HIS A 19 26.16 2.78 42.79
N LYS A 20 25.09 1.98 42.82
CA LYS A 20 25.14 0.60 42.31
C LYS A 20 23.88 0.23 41.53
N LYS A 21 24.11 0.03 40.23
CA LYS A 21 23.24 -0.63 39.26
C LYS A 21 23.13 -2.12 39.60
N THR A 22 21.90 -2.63 39.51
CA THR A 22 21.46 -3.93 38.98
C THR A 22 22.49 -5.06 38.87
N ASP A 23 22.29 -6.12 39.66
CA ASP A 23 22.85 -7.44 39.41
C ASP A 23 21.91 -8.27 38.52
N LEU A 24 22.39 -8.67 37.35
CA LEU A 24 21.91 -9.81 36.57
C LEU A 24 23.03 -10.88 36.58
N PRO A 25 22.69 -12.19 36.53
CA PRO A 25 23.64 -13.26 36.79
C PRO A 25 24.61 -13.52 35.63
N HIS A 26 25.85 -13.80 36.04
CA HIS A 26 27.00 -14.25 35.25
C HIS A 26 26.77 -15.64 34.64
N VAL A 27 27.22 -15.83 33.39
CA VAL A 27 27.52 -17.15 32.82
C VAL A 27 28.94 -17.09 32.26
N ASP A 28 29.86 -17.80 32.93
CA ASP A 28 31.19 -18.06 32.41
C ASP A 28 31.15 -19.30 31.52
N GLN A 29 31.72 -19.20 30.31
CA GLN A 29 32.77 -20.11 29.84
C GLN A 29 33.34 -19.65 28.49
N ILE A 30 34.67 -19.56 28.45
CA ILE A 30 35.51 -19.10 27.35
C ILE A 30 35.92 -20.32 26.50
N VAL A 31 35.70 -20.25 25.19
CA VAL A 31 36.30 -21.16 24.18
C VAL A 31 37.15 -20.29 23.23
N PRO A 32 38.39 -20.66 22.89
CA PRO A 32 39.28 -19.83 22.07
C PRO A 32 38.89 -19.85 20.58
N PRO A 33 39.25 -18.83 19.79
CA PRO A 33 38.71 -18.63 18.44
C PRO A 33 39.46 -19.46 17.38
N PRO A 34 38.76 -20.03 16.38
CA PRO A 34 39.38 -20.50 15.14
C PRO A 34 39.56 -19.35 14.11
N PRO A 35 40.39 -19.56 13.07
CA PRO A 35 41.14 -18.49 12.40
C PRO A 35 40.28 -17.54 11.56
N THR A 36 40.82 -16.33 11.44
CA THR A 36 40.28 -15.16 10.75
C THR A 36 40.08 -15.39 9.24
N ASN A 37 38.91 -15.93 8.88
CA ASN A 37 38.37 -15.69 7.55
C ASN A 37 37.77 -14.29 7.52
N ARG A 38 38.37 -13.42 6.71
CA ARG A 38 37.88 -12.06 6.42
C ARG A 38 36.37 -12.13 6.18
N PRO A 39 35.54 -11.30 6.83
CA PRO A 39 34.14 -11.23 6.47
C PRO A 39 34.07 -10.75 5.03
N THR A 40 33.66 -11.64 4.12
CA THR A 40 33.05 -11.22 2.87
C THR A 40 31.90 -10.32 3.24
N ILE A 41 32.05 -9.03 2.99
CA ILE A 41 30.99 -8.03 3.11
C ILE A 41 29.83 -8.51 2.22
N SER A 42 28.85 -9.18 2.81
CA SER A 42 27.62 -9.50 2.09
C SER A 42 26.91 -8.16 1.87
N LYS A 43 26.85 -7.71 0.62
CA LYS A 43 26.06 -6.54 0.21
C LYS A 43 24.61 -6.73 0.68
N ARG A 44 24.24 -6.07 1.78
CA ARG A 44 22.84 -5.90 2.21
C ARG A 44 22.44 -4.46 1.97
N TRP A 45 21.88 -4.21 0.80
CA TRP A 45 21.16 -2.98 0.49
C TRP A 45 20.02 -3.34 -0.46
N ILE A 46 18.89 -3.74 0.10
CA ILE A 46 17.61 -3.79 -0.62
C ILE A 46 16.70 -2.85 0.17
N GLY A 47 16.56 -1.61 -0.32
CA GLY A 47 15.69 -0.61 0.29
C GLY A 47 16.05 0.84 -0.04
N VAL A 48 17.31 1.14 -0.36
CA VAL A 48 17.72 2.48 -0.78
C VAL A 48 18.34 2.36 -2.17
N GLN A 49 17.83 3.14 -3.13
CA GLN A 49 18.50 3.35 -4.43
C GLN A 49 19.98 3.66 -4.15
N PRO A 50 20.95 3.05 -4.86
CA PRO A 50 22.36 3.28 -4.57
C PRO A 50 22.64 4.78 -4.57
N ILE A 51 23.08 5.30 -3.42
CA ILE A 51 23.57 6.67 -3.29
C ILE A 51 24.85 6.71 -4.11
N LYS A 52 24.83 7.44 -5.23
CA LYS A 52 26.02 7.73 -6.01
C LYS A 52 26.36 9.20 -5.77
N ASP A 53 27.56 9.47 -5.30
CA ASP A 53 28.10 10.82 -5.09
C ASP A 53 27.22 11.68 -4.15
N ASP A 54 26.85 11.14 -2.98
CA ASP A 54 26.01 11.80 -1.95
C ASP A 54 24.64 12.32 -2.44
N LYS A 55 24.17 11.84 -3.58
CA LYS A 55 22.85 12.15 -4.13
C LYS A 55 21.98 10.90 -4.14
N VAL A 56 20.81 10.99 -3.50
CA VAL A 56 19.71 10.06 -3.74
C VAL A 56 19.36 10.16 -5.21
N ILE A 57 19.63 9.11 -5.98
CA ILE A 57 19.25 9.06 -7.40
C ILE A 57 17.73 9.07 -7.45
N GLY A 58 17.15 10.16 -8.01
CA GLY A 58 15.70 10.38 -8.04
C GLY A 58 14.90 9.18 -8.56
N GLY A 59 13.77 8.90 -7.91
CA GLY A 59 12.88 7.78 -8.24
C GLY A 59 11.79 7.56 -7.20
N TYR A 60 11.08 6.44 -7.33
CA TYR A 60 10.08 5.96 -6.38
C TYR A 60 10.61 4.75 -5.61
N GLY A 61 10.10 4.47 -4.43
CA GLY A 61 10.53 3.32 -3.64
C GLY A 61 9.77 3.16 -2.32
N PRO A 62 10.24 2.31 -1.40
CA PRO A 62 9.66 2.21 -0.05
C PRO A 62 9.80 3.53 0.72
N TRP A 63 8.98 3.71 1.75
CA TRP A 63 9.13 4.84 2.69
C TRP A 63 10.49 4.81 3.40
N PRO A 64 11.10 5.97 3.70
CA PRO A 64 12.47 6.05 4.21
C PRO A 64 12.63 5.42 5.59
N VAL A 65 13.80 4.80 5.81
CA VAL A 65 14.19 4.22 7.10
C VAL A 65 14.49 5.33 8.10
N LEU A 66 13.85 5.27 9.27
CA LEU A 66 14.18 6.04 10.45
C LEU A 66 14.89 5.14 11.46
N CYS A 67 16.11 5.53 11.85
CA CYS A 67 16.93 4.84 12.85
C CYS A 67 16.81 5.48 14.24
N ALA A 68 15.78 6.29 14.50
CA ALA A 68 15.60 6.99 15.77
C ALA A 68 15.03 6.04 16.83
N GLY A 69 15.89 5.18 17.40
CA GLY A 69 15.55 4.26 18.49
C GLY A 69 16.26 2.91 18.38
N PRO A 70 16.03 1.97 19.33
CA PRO A 70 16.62 0.64 19.31
C PRO A 70 16.08 -0.25 18.16
N GLN A 71 15.08 0.20 17.40
CA GLN A 71 14.43 -0.55 16.33
C GLN A 71 14.30 0.29 15.05
N GLN A 72 14.48 -0.37 13.91
CA GLN A 72 14.32 0.21 12.58
C GLN A 72 12.83 0.37 12.23
N MET A 73 12.42 1.56 11.79
CA MET A 73 11.03 1.84 11.36
C MET A 73 11.01 2.55 10.01
N GLN A 74 9.95 2.35 9.23
CA GLN A 74 9.69 3.03 7.96
C GLN A 74 8.24 3.55 7.95
N PRO A 75 7.96 4.66 8.65
CA PRO A 75 6.60 5.13 8.80
C PRO A 75 6.09 5.82 7.53
N VAL A 76 4.90 5.40 7.10
CA VAL A 76 3.98 6.22 6.32
C VAL A 76 3.37 7.23 7.28
N ARG A 77 3.91 8.45 7.27
CA ARG A 77 3.38 9.55 8.07
C ARG A 77 2.30 10.26 7.27
N TYR A 78 1.14 10.48 7.88
CA TYR A 78 0.01 11.10 7.17
C TYR A 78 -0.62 12.26 7.93
N CYS A 79 -1.35 13.09 7.19
CA CYS A 79 -2.25 14.12 7.70
C CYS A 79 -3.48 14.22 6.78
N PHE A 80 -4.58 14.79 7.27
CA PHE A 80 -5.74 15.15 6.48
C PHE A 80 -5.63 16.58 5.99
N LYS A 81 -5.98 16.81 4.72
CA LYS A 81 -5.91 18.15 4.11
C LYS A 81 -6.67 19.21 4.89
N ASP A 82 -7.86 18.85 5.38
CA ASP A 82 -8.78 19.72 6.11
C ASP A 82 -9.66 18.92 7.06
N ASP A 83 -10.46 19.61 7.87
CA ASP A 83 -11.37 19.00 8.85
C ASP A 83 -12.45 18.13 8.20
N ARG A 84 -12.89 18.48 6.98
CA ARG A 84 -13.82 17.65 6.20
C ARG A 84 -13.19 16.30 5.88
N SER A 85 -11.97 16.32 5.34
CA SER A 85 -11.22 15.10 5.02
C SER A 85 -11.02 14.23 6.26
N LYS A 86 -10.70 14.84 7.40
CA LYS A 86 -10.59 14.12 8.68
C LYS A 86 -11.92 13.51 9.10
N MET A 87 -12.99 14.29 9.12
CA MET A 87 -14.32 13.86 9.59
C MET A 87 -14.84 12.67 8.78
N ASN A 88 -14.72 12.73 7.45
CA ASN A 88 -15.28 11.72 6.57
C ASN A 88 -14.37 10.48 6.43
N LEU A 89 -13.04 10.66 6.38
CA LEU A 89 -12.12 9.57 6.05
C LEU A 89 -11.43 8.93 7.25
N GLN A 90 -11.36 9.57 8.42
CA GLN A 90 -10.69 8.97 9.59
C GLN A 90 -11.29 7.61 10.00
N PRO A 91 -12.63 7.44 10.09
CA PRO A 91 -13.22 6.14 10.44
C PRO A 91 -12.91 5.05 9.41
N ILE A 92 -12.85 5.42 8.13
CA ILE A 92 -12.53 4.51 7.02
C ILE A 92 -11.05 4.13 7.05
N LEU A 93 -10.18 5.13 7.22
CA LEU A 93 -8.73 4.96 7.33
C LEU A 93 -8.36 4.07 8.51
N ASP A 94 -9.00 4.23 9.67
CA ASP A 94 -8.74 3.40 10.85
C ASP A 94 -8.99 1.92 10.56
N LYS A 95 -10.15 1.60 10.00
CA LYS A 95 -10.50 0.22 9.62
C LYS A 95 -9.57 -0.32 8.54
N ALA A 96 -9.11 0.52 7.61
CA ALA A 96 -8.15 0.12 6.58
C ALA A 96 -6.75 -0.15 7.15
N ILE A 97 -6.26 0.68 8.08
CA ILE A 97 -4.99 0.45 8.80
C ILE A 97 -5.05 -0.87 9.57
N VAL A 98 -6.18 -1.16 10.23
CA VAL A 98 -6.41 -2.44 10.93
C VAL A 98 -6.25 -3.64 10.00
N LYS A 99 -6.74 -3.57 8.75
CA LYS A 99 -6.60 -4.66 7.77
C LYS A 99 -5.13 -4.95 7.39
N TRP A 100 -4.23 -3.99 7.56
CA TRP A 100 -2.78 -4.14 7.33
C TRP A 100 -1.97 -4.56 8.57
N ALA A 101 -2.61 -4.84 9.72
CA ALA A 101 -1.94 -5.18 10.99
C ALA A 101 -0.92 -6.34 10.87
N HIS A 102 -1.26 -7.39 10.11
CA HIS A 102 -0.35 -8.50 9.88
C HIS A 102 0.94 -8.07 9.19
N ALA A 103 0.85 -7.22 8.17
CA ALA A 103 2.01 -6.69 7.46
C ALA A 103 2.88 -5.82 8.39
N MET A 104 2.28 -4.92 9.18
CA MET A 104 3.02 -4.09 10.14
C MET A 104 3.69 -4.91 11.26
N THR A 105 3.19 -6.12 11.56
CA THR A 105 3.80 -6.99 12.58
C THR A 105 5.11 -7.61 12.09
N VAL A 106 5.15 -8.01 10.82
CA VAL A 106 6.26 -8.77 10.22
C VAL A 106 7.22 -7.91 9.40
N SER A 107 7.03 -6.59 9.37
CA SER A 107 7.80 -5.65 8.57
C SER A 107 8.15 -4.39 9.37
N THR A 108 8.96 -3.50 8.81
CA THR A 108 9.31 -2.21 9.43
C THR A 108 8.29 -1.11 9.12
N VAL A 109 7.30 -1.36 8.26
CA VAL A 109 6.31 -0.36 7.88
C VAL A 109 5.35 -0.10 9.02
N THR A 110 5.02 1.16 9.21
CA THR A 110 3.94 1.60 10.10
C THR A 110 3.13 2.68 9.42
N ILE A 111 1.86 2.81 9.77
CA ILE A 111 1.01 3.90 9.27
C ILE A 111 0.60 4.72 10.50
N VAL A 112 1.09 5.94 10.57
CA VAL A 112 0.97 6.78 11.77
C VAL A 112 0.68 8.23 11.39
N PRO A 113 -0.06 8.98 12.22
CA PRO A 113 -0.21 10.40 11.99
C PRO A 113 1.17 11.08 12.10
N ASP A 114 1.40 12.10 11.27
CA ASP A 114 2.66 12.84 11.30
C ASP A 114 2.80 13.62 12.62
N ASN A 115 1.70 14.22 13.07
CA ASN A 115 1.54 14.80 14.40
C ASN A 115 0.36 14.13 15.13
N ALA A 116 0.57 13.65 16.35
CA ALA A 116 -0.48 13.00 17.14
C ALA A 116 -1.46 14.00 17.79
N GLU A 117 -1.02 15.25 18.01
CA GLU A 117 -1.85 16.31 18.62
C GLU A 117 -2.86 16.88 17.62
N THR A 118 -2.51 16.90 16.34
CA THR A 118 -3.36 17.39 15.26
C THR A 118 -3.15 16.57 14.00
N LEU A 119 -4.25 16.18 13.38
CA LEU A 119 -4.23 15.43 12.14
C LEU A 119 -4.31 16.33 10.91
N SER A 120 -4.33 17.67 11.07
CA SER A 120 -4.47 18.61 9.96
C SER A 120 -3.14 18.89 9.27
N CYS A 121 -3.10 18.82 7.94
CA CYS A 121 -1.93 19.17 7.13
C CYS A 121 -1.59 20.67 7.16
N SER A 122 -2.48 21.51 7.70
CA SER A 122 -2.25 22.95 7.87
C SER A 122 -1.37 23.27 9.08
N ASP A 123 -1.10 22.31 9.96
CA ASP A 123 -0.18 22.52 11.08
C ASP A 123 1.26 22.70 10.56
N PRO A 124 1.96 23.80 10.90
CA PRO A 124 3.34 24.05 10.48
C PRO A 124 4.34 23.01 10.98
N LYS A 125 4.00 22.21 12.00
CA LYS A 125 4.84 21.09 12.48
C LYS A 125 4.81 19.88 11.54
N ILE A 126 3.83 19.81 10.62
CA ILE A 126 3.68 18.67 9.70
C ILE A 126 4.79 18.70 8.66
N ARG A 127 5.44 17.55 8.46
CA ARG A 127 6.51 17.39 7.49
C ARG A 127 6.02 17.58 6.06
N ASP A 128 6.87 18.15 5.21
CA ASP A 128 6.54 18.38 3.79
C ASP A 128 6.38 17.08 2.98
N ASP A 129 6.86 15.97 3.52
CA ASP A 129 6.81 14.64 2.93
C ASP A 129 5.77 13.70 3.56
N ALA A 130 4.87 14.25 4.38
CA ALA A 130 3.72 13.51 4.86
C ALA A 130 2.74 13.20 3.72
N LEU A 131 2.11 12.03 3.78
CA LEU A 131 0.96 11.67 2.95
C LEU A 131 -0.22 12.60 3.29
N VAL A 132 -0.65 13.37 2.30
CA VAL A 132 -1.84 14.21 2.40
C VAL A 132 -3.05 13.39 1.98
N ILE A 133 -3.97 13.16 2.91
CA ILE A 133 -5.23 12.45 2.67
C ILE A 133 -6.32 13.48 2.40
N VAL A 134 -7.00 13.34 1.26
CA VAL A 134 -7.99 14.27 0.75
C VAL A 134 -9.30 13.56 0.52
N ASP A 135 -10.37 14.10 1.07
CA ASP A 135 -11.73 13.74 0.67
C ASP A 135 -12.10 14.51 -0.59
N GLY A 136 -12.18 13.79 -1.71
CA GLY A 136 -12.59 14.32 -3.01
C GLY A 136 -14.10 14.26 -3.24
N THR A 137 -14.88 13.66 -2.32
CA THR A 137 -16.33 13.51 -2.49
C THR A 137 -17.04 14.86 -2.53
N LYS A 138 -18.25 14.87 -3.08
CA LYS A 138 -19.21 15.97 -3.02
C LYS A 138 -20.45 15.52 -2.25
N ASP A 139 -20.85 16.31 -1.27
CA ASP A 139 -22.04 16.01 -0.47
C ASP A 139 -23.29 16.00 -1.37
N GLY A 140 -24.12 14.95 -1.25
CA GLY A 140 -25.36 14.79 -2.00
C GLY A 140 -25.19 14.49 -3.50
N ASN A 141 -23.99 14.10 -3.96
CA ASN A 141 -23.74 13.75 -5.36
C ASN A 141 -23.12 12.35 -5.49
N ASP A 142 -23.96 11.33 -5.35
CA ASP A 142 -23.54 9.93 -5.38
C ASP A 142 -23.00 9.52 -6.74
N GLU A 143 -23.57 10.01 -7.84
CA GLU A 143 -23.09 9.76 -9.20
C GLU A 143 -21.64 10.22 -9.35
N TYR A 144 -21.33 11.44 -8.89
CA TYR A 144 -19.97 11.94 -8.87
C TYR A 144 -19.08 11.09 -7.95
N ASN A 145 -19.52 10.77 -6.74
CA ASN A 145 -18.70 10.05 -5.76
C ASN A 145 -18.33 8.62 -6.21
N TRP A 146 -19.21 7.94 -6.96
CA TRP A 146 -18.99 6.56 -7.39
C TRP A 146 -18.47 6.41 -8.82
N ASN A 147 -18.88 7.28 -9.74
CA ASN A 147 -18.63 7.07 -11.17
C ASN A 147 -17.63 8.08 -11.76
N GLU A 148 -17.66 9.33 -11.31
CA GLU A 148 -16.81 10.39 -11.88
C GLU A 148 -15.55 10.66 -11.06
N CYS A 149 -15.64 10.51 -9.74
CA CYS A 149 -14.51 10.75 -8.87
C CYS A 149 -13.70 9.48 -8.67
N SER A 150 -12.62 9.38 -9.44
CA SER A 150 -11.68 8.27 -9.37
C SER A 150 -10.94 8.26 -8.03
N THR A 151 -11.20 7.26 -7.18
CA THR A 151 -10.38 6.95 -5.99
C THR A 151 -9.05 6.29 -6.37
N GLU A 152 -8.54 6.52 -7.58
CA GLU A 152 -7.38 5.84 -8.18
C GLU A 152 -6.07 6.63 -8.04
N SER A 153 -6.02 7.59 -7.11
CA SER A 153 -4.91 8.54 -7.00
C SER A 153 -4.26 8.50 -5.62
N ALA A 154 -3.64 7.37 -5.30
CA ALA A 154 -2.60 7.29 -4.29
C ALA A 154 -1.21 7.38 -4.93
N THR A 155 -0.31 8.17 -4.32
CA THR A 155 1.12 8.09 -4.65
C THR A 155 1.62 6.69 -4.33
N THR A 156 2.12 5.96 -5.32
CA THR A 156 2.66 4.61 -5.09
C THR A 156 4.07 4.68 -4.49
N GLY A 157 4.19 4.30 -3.22
CA GLY A 157 5.43 4.40 -2.45
C GLY A 157 5.86 5.84 -2.16
N TYR A 158 7.14 6.01 -1.85
CA TYR A 158 7.75 7.30 -1.57
C TYR A 158 8.38 7.92 -2.83
N ASP A 159 7.99 9.14 -3.15
CA ASP A 159 8.64 9.97 -4.17
C ASP A 159 9.90 10.66 -3.60
N TYR A 160 11.07 10.17 -4.02
CA TYR A 160 12.39 10.75 -3.70
C TYR A 160 12.81 11.86 -4.66
N ALA A 161 12.13 12.01 -5.80
CA ALA A 161 12.44 13.05 -6.79
C ALA A 161 11.69 14.35 -6.49
N GLY A 162 10.43 14.26 -6.06
CA GLY A 162 9.62 15.39 -5.67
C GLY A 162 10.17 16.11 -4.44
N LYS A 163 10.11 17.44 -4.46
CA LYS A 163 10.50 18.31 -3.33
C LYS A 163 9.33 19.14 -2.80
N GLN A 164 8.19 19.09 -3.48
CA GLN A 164 7.03 19.88 -3.12
C GLN A 164 6.37 19.31 -1.87
N ARG A 165 5.85 20.20 -1.02
CA ARG A 165 4.95 19.84 0.07
C ARG A 165 3.71 19.17 -0.51
N GLY A 166 3.29 18.05 0.07
CA GLY A 166 2.13 17.29 -0.40
C GLY A 166 2.35 16.51 -1.70
N ARG A 167 3.62 16.21 -2.04
CA ARG A 167 3.95 15.33 -3.18
C ARG A 167 3.45 13.88 -3.02
N HIS A 168 3.12 13.49 -1.79
CA HIS A 168 2.46 12.23 -1.48
C HIS A 168 1.00 12.53 -1.20
N LEU A 169 0.11 12.02 -2.05
CA LEU A 169 -1.32 12.30 -2.00
C LEU A 169 -2.10 10.99 -1.98
N LEU A 170 -3.21 10.96 -1.26
CA LEU A 170 -4.28 9.98 -1.39
C LEU A 170 -5.60 10.75 -1.49
N THR A 171 -6.16 10.83 -2.68
CA THR A 171 -7.50 11.40 -2.91
C THR A 171 -8.53 10.29 -2.90
N PHE A 172 -9.59 10.45 -2.11
CA PHE A 172 -10.58 9.40 -1.87
C PHE A 172 -12.00 9.87 -2.18
N CYS A 173 -12.76 9.05 -2.91
CA CYS A 173 -14.12 9.38 -3.36
C CYS A 173 -15.15 8.25 -3.26
N HIS A 174 -14.74 6.99 -3.13
CA HIS A 174 -15.62 5.82 -3.01
C HIS A 174 -16.29 5.73 -1.62
N LEU A 175 -16.96 6.80 -1.21
CA LEU A 175 -17.70 6.96 0.02
C LEU A 175 -18.90 7.87 -0.27
N ILE A 176 -20.07 7.53 0.27
CA ILE A 176 -21.17 8.48 0.41
C ILE A 176 -21.07 9.08 1.82
N PRO A 177 -20.72 10.37 1.98
CA PRO A 177 -20.60 10.98 3.30
C PRO A 177 -21.91 10.85 4.09
N GLY A 178 -21.83 10.24 5.27
CA GLY A 178 -22.98 10.05 6.17
C GLY A 178 -23.83 8.80 5.90
N ASP A 179 -23.49 7.97 4.91
CA ASP A 179 -24.18 6.70 4.66
C ASP A 179 -23.30 5.48 5.01
N ASP A 180 -23.66 4.83 6.12
CA ASP A 180 -23.00 3.63 6.62
C ASP A 180 -23.07 2.44 5.65
N ALA A 181 -24.05 2.38 4.74
CA ALA A 181 -24.22 1.24 3.82
C ALA A 181 -23.04 1.09 2.85
N THR A 182 -22.27 2.16 2.64
CA THR A 182 -21.12 2.17 1.73
C THR A 182 -19.78 2.00 2.43
N HIS A 183 -19.77 1.98 3.77
CA HIS A 183 -18.55 1.98 4.57
C HIS A 183 -17.64 0.79 4.30
N ASP A 184 -18.17 -0.44 4.17
CA ASP A 184 -17.29 -1.59 3.94
C ASP A 184 -16.64 -1.56 2.55
N LYS A 185 -17.35 -1.03 1.53
CA LYS A 185 -16.78 -0.78 0.20
C LYS A 185 -15.69 0.29 0.27
N ALA A 186 -15.95 1.39 0.99
CA ALA A 186 -14.97 2.45 1.23
C ALA A 186 -13.73 1.91 1.96
N VAL A 187 -13.90 1.05 2.97
CA VAL A 187 -12.78 0.42 3.68
C VAL A 187 -12.00 -0.52 2.75
N LYS A 188 -12.67 -1.31 1.89
CA LYS A 188 -12.00 -2.14 0.88
C LYS A 188 -11.13 -1.28 -0.04
N ALA A 189 -11.69 -0.21 -0.60
CA ALA A 189 -10.97 0.73 -1.46
C ALA A 189 -9.81 1.42 -0.72
N MET A 190 -10.03 1.94 0.49
CA MET A 190 -8.96 2.58 1.28
C MET A 190 -7.85 1.59 1.63
N THR A 191 -8.17 0.32 1.87
CA THR A 191 -7.16 -0.73 2.11
C THR A 191 -6.29 -0.95 0.88
N HIS A 192 -6.88 -0.92 -0.32
CA HIS A 192 -6.18 -0.98 -1.60
C HIS A 192 -5.27 0.25 -1.79
N GLU A 193 -5.79 1.46 -1.60
CA GLU A 193 -5.01 2.69 -1.72
C GLU A 193 -3.83 2.72 -0.74
N LEU A 194 -3.99 2.23 0.49
CA LEU A 194 -2.87 2.06 1.42
C LEU A 194 -1.82 1.07 0.91
N GLY A 195 -2.22 0.04 0.15
CA GLY A 195 -1.30 -0.85 -0.56
C GLY A 195 -0.44 -0.09 -1.57
N HIS A 196 -1.05 0.79 -2.36
CA HIS A 196 -0.32 1.70 -3.24
C HIS A 196 0.62 2.61 -2.46
N VAL A 197 0.13 3.28 -1.42
CA VAL A 197 0.96 4.16 -0.56
C VAL A 197 2.19 3.43 -0.05
N MET A 198 2.07 2.16 0.34
CA MET A 198 3.21 1.35 0.77
C MET A 198 4.14 0.93 -0.38
N GLY A 199 3.72 1.01 -1.63
CA GLY A 199 4.55 0.74 -2.82
C GLY A 199 4.16 -0.51 -3.61
N LEU A 200 2.97 -1.06 -3.37
CA LEU A 200 2.44 -2.18 -4.14
C LEU A 200 1.81 -1.69 -5.45
N ASN A 201 2.06 -2.41 -6.54
CA ASN A 201 1.34 -2.18 -7.80
C ASN A 201 0.14 -3.12 -7.92
N HIS A 202 -0.72 -2.84 -8.91
CA HIS A 202 -1.80 -3.74 -9.27
C HIS A 202 -1.30 -5.15 -9.64
N GLU A 203 -1.97 -6.16 -9.11
CA GLU A 203 -1.62 -7.57 -9.35
C GLU A 203 -1.92 -7.99 -10.80
N HIS A 204 -3.00 -7.46 -11.41
CA HIS A 204 -3.33 -7.69 -12.82
C HIS A 204 -2.45 -6.90 -13.79
N GLN A 205 -1.49 -6.09 -13.33
CA GLN A 205 -0.51 -5.42 -14.18
C GLN A 205 0.85 -6.11 -14.17
N ARG A 206 0.98 -7.26 -13.50
CA ARG A 206 2.23 -8.00 -13.47
C ARG A 206 2.73 -8.36 -14.88
N PRO A 207 4.06 -8.39 -15.10
CA PRO A 207 4.62 -8.81 -16.37
C PRO A 207 4.21 -10.23 -16.80
N ASP A 208 3.98 -11.13 -15.84
CA ASP A 208 3.63 -12.54 -16.04
C ASP A 208 2.11 -12.82 -15.98
N ARG A 209 1.27 -11.78 -15.84
CA ARG A 209 -0.17 -11.95 -15.60
C ARG A 209 -0.86 -12.84 -16.63
N ASP A 210 -0.43 -12.80 -17.90
CA ASP A 210 -1.16 -13.45 -19.00
C ASP A 210 -1.00 -14.98 -18.95
N THR A 211 -0.17 -15.48 -18.04
CA THR A 211 -0.13 -16.89 -17.63
C THR A 211 -1.33 -17.26 -16.75
N TYR A 212 -1.89 -16.29 -16.03
CA TYR A 212 -2.89 -16.47 -14.96
C TYR A 212 -4.27 -15.88 -15.30
N LEU A 213 -4.29 -14.81 -16.10
CA LEU A 213 -5.48 -14.06 -16.48
C LEU A 213 -5.67 -14.03 -18.00
N THR A 214 -6.91 -13.85 -18.40
CA THR A 214 -7.31 -13.41 -19.74
C THR A 214 -7.83 -11.99 -19.61
N PHE A 215 -7.27 -11.09 -20.42
CA PHE A 215 -7.70 -9.69 -20.52
C PHE A 215 -8.54 -9.52 -21.78
N HIS A 216 -9.82 -9.19 -21.59
CA HIS A 216 -10.80 -8.93 -22.64
C HIS A 216 -10.89 -7.43 -22.88
N CYS A 217 -9.93 -6.90 -23.64
CA CYS A 217 -9.89 -5.47 -23.98
C CYS A 217 -11.18 -5.00 -24.69
N GLU A 218 -11.81 -5.89 -25.47
CA GLU A 218 -13.09 -5.67 -26.14
C GLU A 218 -14.26 -5.34 -25.21
N ASN A 219 -14.12 -5.65 -23.92
CA ASN A 219 -15.13 -5.40 -22.89
C ASN A 219 -14.91 -4.09 -22.13
N LEU A 220 -13.83 -3.35 -22.43
CA LEU A 220 -13.58 -2.05 -21.81
C LEU A 220 -14.58 -1.00 -22.30
N ASP A 221 -14.92 -0.09 -21.38
CA ASP A 221 -15.68 1.11 -21.74
C ASP A 221 -14.91 1.93 -22.77
N GLY A 222 -15.63 2.43 -23.78
CA GLY A 222 -15.07 3.14 -24.93
C GLY A 222 -14.58 2.27 -26.09
N TYR A 223 -14.51 0.93 -25.97
CA TYR A 223 -13.93 0.07 -27.02
C TYR A 223 -14.60 0.22 -28.39
N THR A 224 -15.95 0.26 -28.45
CA THR A 224 -16.69 0.44 -29.71
C THR A 224 -16.34 1.75 -30.40
N LYS A 225 -16.16 2.83 -29.62
CA LYS A 225 -15.73 4.13 -30.13
C LYS A 225 -14.29 4.05 -30.65
N ALA A 226 -13.38 3.47 -29.88
CA ALA A 226 -11.99 3.26 -30.28
C ALA A 226 -11.91 2.52 -31.63
N MET A 227 -12.72 1.47 -31.81
CA MET A 227 -12.78 0.70 -33.06
C MET A 227 -13.30 1.53 -34.24
N ALA A 228 -14.17 2.51 -34.03
CA ALA A 228 -14.56 3.43 -35.10
C ALA A 228 -13.41 4.41 -35.43
N ASP A 229 -12.75 4.94 -34.40
CA ASP A 229 -11.74 5.99 -34.54
C ASP A 229 -10.43 5.46 -35.18
N VAL A 230 -10.00 4.24 -34.87
CA VAL A 230 -8.78 3.65 -35.49
C VAL A 230 -8.92 3.35 -36.98
N LYS A 231 -10.14 3.32 -37.53
CA LYS A 231 -10.37 3.15 -38.97
C LYS A 231 -10.05 4.42 -39.74
N ILE A 232 -10.31 5.56 -39.10
CA ILE A 232 -9.99 6.88 -39.63
C ILE A 232 -8.50 7.15 -39.41
N ASP A 233 -7.98 6.78 -38.23
CA ASP A 233 -6.58 6.99 -37.81
C ASP A 233 -6.11 8.44 -38.06
N GLU A 234 -6.89 9.42 -37.57
CA GLU A 234 -6.56 10.85 -37.73
C GLU A 234 -5.18 11.24 -37.18
N HIS A 235 -4.63 10.42 -36.28
CA HIS A 235 -3.33 10.63 -35.66
C HIS A 235 -2.18 9.92 -36.38
N ALA A 236 -2.47 9.17 -37.46
CA ALA A 236 -1.52 8.39 -38.23
C ALA A 236 -0.60 7.52 -37.34
N LEU A 237 -1.21 6.80 -36.38
CA LEU A 237 -0.49 5.93 -35.45
C LEU A 237 -0.25 4.53 -36.01
N PHE A 238 -0.91 4.16 -37.11
CA PHE A 238 -0.84 2.83 -37.71
C PHE A 238 -0.39 2.89 -39.17
N ASP A 239 0.17 1.79 -39.66
CA ASP A 239 0.44 1.63 -41.08
C ASP A 239 -0.88 1.54 -41.87
N ASP A 240 -0.90 2.11 -43.08
CA ASP A 240 -2.09 2.18 -43.93
C ASP A 240 -2.65 0.80 -44.28
N ASP A 241 -1.81 -0.24 -44.35
CA ASP A 241 -2.20 -1.62 -44.66
C ASP A 241 -2.54 -2.45 -43.41
N MET A 242 -2.37 -1.89 -42.21
CA MET A 242 -2.68 -2.58 -40.96
C MET A 242 -4.20 -2.73 -40.80
N LYS A 243 -4.66 -3.99 -40.70
CA LYS A 243 -6.08 -4.30 -40.47
C LYS A 243 -6.59 -3.74 -39.14
N ASP A 244 -7.85 -3.32 -39.13
CA ASP A 244 -8.63 -2.89 -37.96
C ASP A 244 -8.36 -3.69 -36.67
N ASP A 245 -8.47 -5.03 -36.73
CA ASP A 245 -8.23 -5.90 -35.57
C ASP A 245 -6.78 -5.83 -35.06
N ALA A 246 -5.82 -5.66 -35.96
CA ALA A 246 -4.41 -5.51 -35.59
C ALA A 246 -4.16 -4.13 -34.96
N ARG A 247 -4.80 -3.08 -35.46
CA ARG A 247 -4.77 -1.74 -34.84
C ARG A 247 -5.32 -1.79 -33.41
N MET A 248 -6.45 -2.46 -33.19
CA MET A 248 -7.00 -2.62 -31.85
C MET A 248 -6.13 -3.45 -30.91
N ARG A 249 -5.41 -4.48 -31.40
CA ARG A 249 -4.41 -5.17 -30.56
C ARG A 249 -3.29 -4.25 -30.11
N VAL A 250 -2.87 -3.29 -30.94
CA VAL A 250 -1.89 -2.26 -30.54
C VAL A 250 -2.51 -1.34 -29.51
N VAL A 251 -3.74 -0.82 -29.73
CA VAL A 251 -4.46 0.01 -28.74
C VAL A 251 -4.55 -0.68 -27.38
N CYS A 252 -4.80 -1.99 -27.34
CA CYS A 252 -4.93 -2.76 -26.10
C CYS A 252 -3.60 -3.10 -25.40
N ALA A 253 -2.45 -2.85 -26.04
CA ALA A 253 -1.14 -3.30 -25.56
C ALA A 253 -0.06 -2.21 -25.65
N ASP A 254 -0.44 -0.95 -25.87
CA ASP A 254 0.48 0.16 -26.08
C ASP A 254 -0.03 1.45 -25.44
N ASP A 255 0.78 2.08 -24.58
CA ASP A 255 0.38 3.27 -23.83
C ASP A 255 0.06 4.48 -24.72
N ALA A 256 0.79 4.66 -25.82
CA ALA A 256 0.56 5.80 -26.71
C ALA A 256 -0.75 5.63 -27.49
N ALA A 257 -0.98 4.45 -28.07
CA ALA A 257 -2.21 4.16 -28.80
C ALA A 257 -3.43 4.12 -27.86
N ALA A 258 -3.31 3.49 -26.68
CA ALA A 258 -4.35 3.48 -25.66
C ALA A 258 -4.72 4.90 -25.22
N GLY A 259 -3.73 5.76 -24.92
CA GLY A 259 -4.00 7.13 -24.47
C GLY A 259 -4.77 7.99 -25.48
N VAL A 260 -4.67 7.67 -26.77
CA VAL A 260 -5.39 8.37 -27.84
C VAL A 260 -6.77 7.75 -28.09
N TYR A 261 -6.83 6.43 -28.26
CA TYR A 261 -8.04 5.76 -28.78
C TYR A 261 -8.89 5.09 -27.69
N LEU A 262 -8.28 4.58 -26.61
CA LEU A 262 -8.96 3.85 -25.54
C LEU A 262 -8.31 4.11 -24.18
N PRO A 263 -8.50 5.29 -23.57
CA PRO A 263 -7.82 5.65 -22.32
C PRO A 263 -8.07 4.67 -21.16
N SER A 264 -9.23 4.00 -21.13
CA SER A 264 -9.57 2.97 -20.15
C SER A 264 -8.60 1.79 -20.16
N ALA A 265 -7.97 1.48 -21.29
CA ALA A 265 -6.97 0.41 -21.40
C ALA A 265 -5.68 0.70 -20.62
N LEU A 266 -5.36 1.98 -20.36
CA LEU A 266 -4.14 2.37 -19.63
C LEU A 266 -4.07 1.73 -18.24
N SER A 267 -5.22 1.58 -17.55
CA SER A 267 -5.32 0.94 -16.23
C SER A 267 -5.09 -0.59 -16.27
N PHE A 268 -4.98 -1.18 -17.47
CA PHE A 268 -4.76 -2.60 -17.70
C PHE A 268 -3.46 -2.90 -18.43
N LEU A 269 -2.62 -1.91 -18.74
CA LEU A 269 -1.32 -2.17 -19.36
C LEU A 269 -0.32 -2.77 -18.36
N ARG A 270 0.68 -3.52 -18.86
CA ARG A 270 1.80 -4.05 -18.07
C ARG A 270 3.01 -3.12 -18.17
N PRO A 271 4.01 -3.21 -17.28
CA PRO A 271 5.19 -2.36 -17.36
C PRO A 271 5.91 -2.43 -18.70
N GLN A 272 5.87 -3.58 -19.38
CA GLN A 272 6.48 -3.77 -20.71
C GLN A 272 5.72 -3.07 -21.85
N ASP A 273 4.44 -2.76 -21.67
CA ASP A 273 3.55 -2.18 -22.68
C ASP A 273 3.64 -0.64 -22.72
N VAL A 274 4.33 -0.05 -21.75
CA VAL A 274 4.51 1.40 -21.60
C VAL A 274 5.76 1.86 -22.35
N ARG A 275 5.64 2.69 -23.38
CA ARG A 275 6.80 3.25 -24.11
C ARG A 275 7.56 4.27 -23.28
N SER A 276 6.86 5.06 -22.47
CA SER A 276 7.44 6.14 -21.68
C SER A 276 8.54 5.63 -20.73
N LYS A 277 9.81 6.00 -21.00
CA LYS A 277 10.96 5.63 -20.17
C LYS A 277 10.79 6.05 -18.70
N PRO A 278 10.31 7.27 -18.37
CA PRO A 278 10.04 7.65 -16.99
C PRO A 278 8.98 6.76 -16.32
N GLN A 279 7.87 6.48 -17.01
CA GLN A 279 6.80 5.66 -16.46
C GLN A 279 7.23 4.21 -16.26
N ARG A 280 8.01 3.65 -17.19
CA ARG A 280 8.66 2.33 -17.02
C ARG A 280 9.59 2.28 -15.81
N ARG A 281 10.38 3.33 -15.56
CA ARG A 281 11.26 3.40 -14.37
C ARG A 281 10.44 3.43 -13.09
N LYS A 282 9.33 4.17 -13.09
CA LYS A 282 8.37 4.22 -11.98
C LYS A 282 7.80 2.84 -11.67
N TRP A 283 7.33 2.11 -12.69
CA TRP A 283 6.75 0.78 -12.51
C TRP A 283 7.76 -0.29 -12.07
N LYS A 284 9.02 -0.20 -12.52
CA LYS A 284 10.10 -1.08 -12.05
C LYS A 284 10.43 -0.92 -10.57
N ALA A 285 10.09 0.22 -9.97
CA ALA A 285 10.33 0.45 -8.55
C ALA A 285 9.26 -0.19 -7.65
N TYR A 286 8.11 -0.54 -8.23
CA TYR A 286 6.98 -1.08 -7.47
C TYR A 286 7.09 -2.58 -7.29
N GLN A 287 6.47 -3.06 -6.22
CA GLN A 287 6.48 -4.48 -5.86
C GLN A 287 5.12 -5.09 -6.16
N ASN A 288 5.17 -6.35 -6.60
CA ASN A 288 4.02 -7.23 -6.71
C ASN A 288 4.20 -8.44 -5.78
N SER A 289 3.17 -9.27 -5.67
CA SER A 289 3.31 -10.58 -5.03
C SER A 289 4.36 -11.43 -5.77
N GLN A 290 5.04 -12.33 -5.07
CA GLN A 290 6.08 -13.17 -5.72
C GLN A 290 5.43 -14.22 -6.63
N LYS A 291 4.34 -14.82 -6.15
CA LYS A 291 3.43 -15.66 -6.94
C LYS A 291 2.18 -14.86 -7.26
N PHE A 292 1.53 -15.16 -8.37
CA PHE A 292 0.27 -14.52 -8.73
C PHE A 292 -0.76 -14.79 -7.63
N ASP A 293 -1.40 -13.75 -7.13
CA ASP A 293 -2.35 -13.84 -6.03
C ASP A 293 -3.74 -13.34 -6.47
N TYR A 294 -4.60 -14.27 -6.85
CA TYR A 294 -5.99 -13.98 -7.24
C TYR A 294 -6.82 -13.33 -6.13
N ASP A 295 -6.38 -13.47 -4.87
CA ASP A 295 -7.06 -12.94 -3.69
C ASP A 295 -6.44 -11.64 -3.19
N SER A 296 -5.44 -11.09 -3.89
CA SER A 296 -4.79 -9.84 -3.52
C SER A 296 -5.79 -8.70 -3.38
N ILE A 297 -5.60 -7.85 -2.38
CA ILE A 297 -6.36 -6.59 -2.30
C ILE A 297 -5.99 -5.63 -3.44
N MET A 298 -4.85 -5.87 -4.11
CA MET A 298 -4.30 -5.08 -5.22
C MET A 298 -4.73 -5.57 -6.60
N ILE A 299 -5.63 -6.55 -6.71
CA ILE A 299 -6.18 -6.97 -8.02
C ILE A 299 -7.49 -6.24 -8.32
N TYR A 300 -7.75 -5.92 -9.58
CA TYR A 300 -9.06 -5.45 -10.01
C TYR A 300 -10.08 -6.59 -10.03
N ASP A 301 -11.34 -6.23 -9.78
CA ASP A 301 -12.48 -7.12 -9.97
C ASP A 301 -12.64 -7.44 -11.47
N SER A 302 -13.25 -8.60 -11.81
CA SER A 302 -13.46 -9.03 -13.20
C SER A 302 -14.19 -8.01 -14.08
N PHE A 303 -15.03 -7.17 -13.50
CA PHE A 303 -15.85 -6.18 -14.20
C PHE A 303 -15.25 -4.77 -14.18
N SER A 304 -14.11 -4.55 -13.50
CA SER A 304 -13.48 -3.22 -13.45
C SER A 304 -13.21 -2.71 -14.87
N GLY A 305 -13.62 -1.47 -15.16
CA GLY A 305 -13.49 -0.86 -16.49
C GLY A 305 -14.54 -1.28 -17.52
N SER A 306 -15.48 -2.16 -17.16
CA SER A 306 -16.60 -2.55 -18.04
C SER A 306 -17.75 -1.54 -17.95
N PRO A 307 -18.41 -1.19 -19.07
CA PRO A 307 -19.61 -0.35 -19.04
C PRO A 307 -20.85 -1.10 -18.50
N ALA A 308 -20.78 -2.43 -18.36
CA ALA A 308 -21.90 -3.27 -17.93
C ALA A 308 -22.13 -3.26 -16.39
N GLY A 309 -21.31 -2.53 -15.64
CA GLY A 309 -21.40 -2.44 -14.18
C GLY A 309 -20.86 -3.67 -13.45
N THR A 310 -21.27 -3.86 -12.20
CA THR A 310 -20.67 -4.84 -11.26
C THR A 310 -21.28 -6.24 -11.30
N ASN A 311 -22.05 -6.58 -12.35
CA ASN A 311 -22.74 -7.86 -12.42
C ASN A 311 -21.76 -9.01 -12.72
N LEU A 312 -21.50 -9.83 -11.72
CA LEU A 312 -20.64 -11.01 -11.88
C LEU A 312 -21.29 -12.09 -12.73
N ASP A 313 -22.60 -12.15 -12.90
CA ASP A 313 -23.24 -13.23 -13.68
C ASP A 313 -23.12 -13.04 -15.20
N ASP A 314 -22.76 -11.84 -15.68
CA ASP A 314 -22.53 -11.58 -17.10
C ASP A 314 -21.06 -11.78 -17.49
N HIS A 315 -20.64 -13.05 -17.53
CA HIS A 315 -19.25 -13.42 -17.78
C HIS A 315 -18.73 -12.90 -19.14
N LYS A 316 -19.63 -12.61 -20.09
CA LYS A 316 -19.27 -12.07 -21.41
C LYS A 316 -18.83 -10.62 -21.34
N LYS A 317 -19.07 -9.92 -20.23
CA LYS A 317 -18.74 -8.51 -20.01
C LYS A 317 -17.55 -8.30 -19.09
N TRP A 318 -16.94 -9.37 -18.60
CA TRP A 318 -15.75 -9.29 -17.78
C TRP A 318 -14.56 -8.82 -18.59
N VAL A 319 -13.84 -7.84 -18.06
CA VAL A 319 -12.56 -7.34 -18.58
C VAL A 319 -11.43 -8.27 -18.18
N LEU A 320 -11.50 -8.85 -16.98
CA LEU A 320 -10.53 -9.82 -16.47
C LEU A 320 -11.20 -11.14 -16.14
N ALA A 321 -10.63 -12.25 -16.59
CA ALA A 321 -11.05 -13.60 -16.19
C ALA A 321 -9.83 -14.44 -15.81
N LYS A 322 -10.01 -15.42 -14.93
CA LYS A 322 -9.01 -16.47 -14.74
C LYS A 322 -8.92 -17.35 -15.98
N LYS A 323 -7.84 -18.11 -16.12
CA LYS A 323 -7.67 -19.05 -17.25
C LYS A 323 -8.74 -20.14 -17.33
N ASP A 324 -9.33 -20.52 -16.21
CA ASP A 324 -10.45 -21.46 -16.16
C ASP A 324 -11.81 -20.81 -16.48
N GLY A 325 -11.84 -19.51 -16.78
CA GLY A 325 -13.04 -18.75 -17.09
C GLY A 325 -13.85 -18.32 -15.86
N SER A 326 -13.31 -18.46 -14.64
CA SER A 326 -13.94 -17.95 -13.41
C SER A 326 -13.58 -16.50 -13.10
N ALA A 327 -14.38 -15.87 -12.23
CA ALA A 327 -14.21 -14.48 -11.83
C ALA A 327 -12.98 -14.26 -10.95
N VAL A 328 -12.42 -13.06 -11.06
CA VAL A 328 -11.44 -12.48 -10.15
C VAL A 328 -12.16 -11.47 -9.26
N VAL A 329 -11.87 -11.52 -7.96
CA VAL A 329 -12.52 -10.64 -6.98
C VAL A 329 -11.47 -10.03 -6.08
N GLN A 330 -11.45 -8.71 -6.02
CA GLN A 330 -10.53 -7.92 -5.22
C GLN A 330 -10.62 -8.28 -3.73
N GLY A 331 -9.50 -8.68 -3.14
CA GLY A 331 -9.46 -9.13 -1.74
C GLY A 331 -10.12 -10.50 -1.49
N GLY A 332 -10.45 -11.23 -2.57
CA GLY A 332 -10.93 -12.61 -2.56
C GLY A 332 -12.36 -12.81 -2.08
N ASP A 333 -13.18 -11.76 -1.98
CA ASP A 333 -14.58 -11.86 -1.56
C ASP A 333 -15.46 -10.78 -2.19
N VAL A 334 -16.64 -11.16 -2.67
CA VAL A 334 -17.60 -10.22 -3.28
C VAL A 334 -18.25 -9.33 -2.21
N ASP A 335 -18.32 -9.82 -0.98
CA ASP A 335 -18.72 -9.05 0.18
C ASP A 335 -17.55 -8.20 0.66
N ALA A 336 -17.65 -6.88 0.49
CA ALA A 336 -16.60 -5.93 0.85
C ALA A 336 -16.20 -6.00 2.34
N ALA A 337 -17.12 -6.40 3.22
CA ALA A 337 -16.82 -6.58 4.65
C ALA A 337 -15.83 -7.75 4.88
N LYS A 338 -15.93 -8.79 4.04
CA LYS A 338 -15.11 -10.01 4.08
C LYS A 338 -13.84 -9.92 3.22
N ALA A 339 -13.79 -8.98 2.27
CA ALA A 339 -12.59 -8.68 1.50
C ALA A 339 -11.45 -8.24 2.43
N LYS A 340 -10.24 -8.78 2.22
CA LYS A 340 -9.09 -8.52 3.09
C LYS A 340 -7.77 -8.71 2.38
N VAL A 341 -6.71 -8.23 3.02
CA VAL A 341 -5.32 -8.43 2.62
C VAL A 341 -4.99 -9.93 2.59
N SER A 342 -4.36 -10.37 1.51
CA SER A 342 -3.91 -11.75 1.30
C SER A 342 -2.56 -12.04 1.99
N GLU A 343 -2.20 -13.32 2.10
CA GLU A 343 -0.83 -13.68 2.49
C GLU A 343 0.21 -13.19 1.48
N GLY A 344 -0.12 -13.11 0.18
CA GLY A 344 0.78 -12.58 -0.85
C GLY A 344 1.07 -11.09 -0.66
N ASP A 345 0.04 -10.30 -0.34
CA ASP A 345 0.16 -8.88 -0.04
C ASP A 345 1.05 -8.64 1.20
N VAL A 346 0.81 -9.38 2.29
CA VAL A 346 1.64 -9.28 3.51
C VAL A 346 3.10 -9.60 3.20
N LYS A 347 3.35 -10.66 2.42
CA LYS A 347 4.71 -11.02 1.98
C LYS A 347 5.34 -9.94 1.09
N ALA A 348 4.57 -9.33 0.20
CA ALA A 348 5.04 -8.24 -0.64
C ALA A 348 5.48 -7.03 0.18
N VAL A 349 4.68 -6.63 1.16
CA VAL A 349 5.05 -5.56 2.11
C VAL A 349 6.27 -5.94 2.93
N ALA A 350 6.35 -7.15 3.48
CA ALA A 350 7.50 -7.58 4.26
C ALA A 350 8.82 -7.62 3.48
N ARG A 351 8.77 -7.96 2.17
CA ARG A 351 9.94 -7.86 1.29
C ARG A 351 10.36 -6.43 1.04
N LEU A 352 9.39 -5.52 0.94
CA LEU A 352 9.63 -4.09 0.70
C LEU A 352 10.12 -3.37 1.96
N TYR A 353 9.72 -3.85 3.14
CA TYR A 353 10.00 -3.30 4.46
C TYR A 353 10.62 -4.36 5.39
N PRO A 354 11.83 -4.88 5.09
CA PRO A 354 12.39 -6.01 5.80
C PRO A 354 12.67 -5.68 7.27
N LYS A 355 12.10 -6.48 8.18
CA LYS A 355 12.33 -6.38 9.63
C LYS A 355 13.49 -7.28 10.05
N PRO A 356 14.57 -6.74 10.65
CA PRO A 356 15.68 -7.56 11.13
C PRO A 356 15.20 -8.67 12.08
N GLY A 357 15.68 -9.90 11.85
CA GLY A 357 15.31 -11.07 12.66
C GLY A 357 13.97 -11.73 12.30
N VAL A 358 13.17 -11.13 11.41
CA VAL A 358 11.91 -11.71 10.93
C VAL A 358 12.08 -12.17 9.50
N GLN A 359 11.90 -13.48 9.27
CA GLN A 359 11.96 -14.08 7.93
C GLN A 359 10.80 -15.05 7.73
N GLU A 360 10.35 -15.17 6.48
CA GLU A 360 9.30 -16.11 6.11
C GLU A 360 9.65 -17.54 6.53
N GLY A 361 8.68 -18.23 7.14
CA GLY A 361 8.85 -19.60 7.65
C GLY A 361 9.52 -19.70 9.02
N MET A 362 10.01 -18.61 9.61
CA MET A 362 10.55 -18.60 10.98
C MET A 362 9.46 -18.40 12.05
N GLY A 363 9.81 -18.61 13.32
CA GLY A 363 8.88 -18.61 14.45
C GLY A 363 8.01 -17.34 14.54
N GLU A 364 8.61 -16.15 14.55
CA GLU A 364 7.87 -14.88 14.66
C GLU A 364 6.92 -14.68 13.47
N TRP A 365 7.36 -15.01 12.25
CA TRP A 365 6.54 -14.97 11.04
C TRP A 365 5.33 -15.91 11.14
N ASN A 366 5.56 -17.17 11.51
CA ASN A 366 4.49 -18.17 11.59
C ASN A 366 3.47 -17.83 12.67
N VAL A 367 3.90 -17.23 13.79
CA VAL A 367 3.00 -16.75 14.83
C VAL A 367 2.16 -15.58 14.31
N ALA A 368 2.79 -14.60 13.66
CA ALA A 368 2.10 -13.43 13.14
C ALA A 368 1.09 -13.80 12.04
N MET A 369 1.44 -14.71 11.12
CA MET A 369 0.56 -15.12 10.02
C MET A 369 -0.49 -16.17 10.43
N GLY A 370 -0.19 -16.97 11.47
CA GLY A 370 -0.98 -18.12 11.88
C GLY A 370 -2.05 -17.84 12.93
N ARG A 371 -2.21 -16.59 13.41
CA ARG A 371 -3.12 -16.26 14.52
C ARG A 371 -3.96 -15.02 14.22
N ARG A 372 -5.06 -14.87 14.95
CA ARG A 372 -5.77 -13.58 15.00
C ARG A 372 -4.92 -12.57 15.76
N LEU A 373 -4.90 -11.33 15.31
CA LEU A 373 -4.23 -10.24 16.01
C LEU A 373 -5.23 -9.38 16.75
N ARG A 374 -4.81 -8.81 17.89
CA ARG A 374 -5.51 -7.73 18.55
C ARG A 374 -4.67 -6.48 18.40
N VAL A 375 -5.25 -5.42 17.85
CA VAL A 375 -4.57 -4.14 17.64
C VAL A 375 -5.41 -3.02 18.20
N VAL A 376 -4.76 -1.98 18.74
CA VAL A 376 -5.42 -0.79 19.25
C VAL A 376 -5.13 0.36 18.32
N ILE A 377 -6.16 0.89 17.69
CA ILE A 377 -6.07 2.09 16.83
C ILE A 377 -6.90 3.18 17.49
N ARG A 378 -6.25 4.29 17.85
CA ARG A 378 -6.87 5.44 18.54
C ARG A 378 -7.72 5.06 19.77
N GLY A 379 -7.24 4.11 20.57
CA GLY A 379 -7.91 3.66 21.79
C GLY A 379 -9.04 2.65 21.58
N VAL A 380 -9.31 2.24 20.33
CA VAL A 380 -10.29 1.19 20.01
C VAL A 380 -9.56 -0.12 19.73
N GLU A 381 -9.95 -1.19 20.44
CA GLU A 381 -9.44 -2.54 20.16
C GLU A 381 -10.15 -3.14 18.94
N HIS A 382 -9.36 -3.70 18.04
CA HIS A 382 -9.83 -4.43 16.87
C HIS A 382 -9.24 -5.84 16.85
N VAL A 383 -10.06 -6.81 16.44
CA VAL A 383 -9.63 -8.18 16.17
C VAL A 383 -9.45 -8.35 14.68
N VAL A 384 -8.24 -8.71 14.26
CA VAL A 384 -7.89 -8.93 12.85
C VAL A 384 -7.79 -10.41 12.60
N GLU A 385 -8.62 -10.91 11.68
CA GLU A 385 -8.53 -12.27 11.20
C GLU A 385 -7.25 -12.49 10.41
N ARG A 386 -6.79 -13.76 10.38
CA ARG A 386 -5.61 -14.15 9.61
C ARG A 386 -5.74 -13.70 8.14
N PRO A 387 -4.63 -13.37 7.47
CA PRO A 387 -4.65 -13.03 6.05
C PRO A 387 -5.28 -14.14 5.22
N ARG A 388 -5.87 -13.79 4.07
CA ARG A 388 -6.45 -14.79 3.17
C ARG A 388 -5.33 -15.65 2.60
N LYS A 389 -5.44 -16.97 2.72
CA LYS A 389 -4.55 -17.88 2.00
C LYS A 389 -4.82 -17.74 0.52
N ALA A 390 -3.77 -17.53 -0.27
CA ALA A 390 -3.89 -17.48 -1.71
C ALA A 390 -4.58 -18.75 -2.23
N SER A 391 -5.65 -18.57 -2.99
CA SER A 391 -6.27 -19.61 -3.79
C SER A 391 -5.25 -20.19 -4.75
N ARG A 392 -5.34 -21.51 -4.95
CA ARG A 392 -4.42 -22.25 -5.82
C ARG A 392 -4.83 -22.14 -7.27
#